data_AF-A0A8T3YE04-F1
#
_entry.id   AF-A0A8T3YE04-F1
#
_cell.length_a   1.000
_cell.length_b   1.000
_cell.length_c   1.000
_cell.angle_alpha   90.00
_cell.angle_beta   90.00
_cell.angle_gamma   90.00
#
_symmetry.space_group_name_H-M   'P 1'
#
loop_
_entity.id
_entity.type
_entity.pdbx_description
1 polymer ?
#
loop_
_entity_poly.entity_id
_entity_poly.type
_entity_poly.pdbx_seq_one_letter_code
_entity_poly.pdbx_strand_id
1 'polypeptide(L)'
;GHLADDGQAAKDEYYEMYAGQMRKGLRNRFPPHEITRPAFDHEAGPHGAIFAGDAKAAIAKILYQKKLLGLDRIMLQLDWIGLPYRKLKRSVEILGMEVAPAVRNGA
;
A
#
# COMPACT_ATOMS: atom_id res chain seq x y z
N GLY A 1 -0.53 2.93 -3.07
CA GLY A 1 0.14 2.41 -1.87
C GLY A 1 1.20 3.38 -1.40
N HIS A 2 1.65 3.21 -0.16
CA HIS A 2 2.67 4.03 0.49
C HIS A 2 3.47 3.14 1.45
N LEU A 3 4.79 3.06 1.27
CA LEU A 3 5.67 2.34 2.17
C LEU A 3 6.60 3.33 2.87
N ALA A 4 6.78 3.16 4.18
CA ALA A 4 7.69 3.96 4.98
C ALA A 4 8.37 3.10 6.06
N ASP A 5 9.38 3.66 6.72
CA ASP A 5 10.13 2.98 7.78
C ASP A 5 9.25 2.68 9.01
N ASP A 6 8.33 3.59 9.31
CA ASP A 6 7.27 3.39 10.29
C ASP A 6 5.97 3.02 9.56
N GLY A 7 5.53 1.77 9.74
CA GLY A 7 4.34 1.25 9.09
C GLY A 7 3.03 1.88 9.57
N GLN A 8 2.97 2.38 10.81
CA GLN A 8 1.80 3.09 11.31
C GLN A 8 1.73 4.48 10.69
N ALA A 9 2.86 5.20 10.67
CA ALA A 9 2.93 6.49 9.98
C ALA A 9 2.58 6.37 8.49
N ALA A 10 3.05 5.32 7.80
CA ALA A 10 2.68 5.06 6.41
C ALA A 10 1.15 4.94 6.21
N LYS A 11 0.45 4.27 7.13
CA LYS A 11 -1.01 4.11 7.08
C LYS A 11 -1.73 5.41 7.36
N ASP A 12 -1.31 6.15 8.39
CA ASP A 12 -1.93 7.42 8.78
C ASP A 12 -1.84 8.43 7.63
N GLU A 13 -0.64 8.60 7.07
CA GLU A 13 -0.38 9.51 5.95
C GLU A 13 -1.17 9.11 4.69
N TYR A 14 -1.22 7.82 4.38
CA TYR A 14 -1.93 7.35 3.20
C TYR A 14 -3.44 7.44 3.37
N TYR A 15 -3.98 7.20 4.58
CA TYR A 15 -5.41 7.31 4.86
C TYR A 15 -5.94 8.72 4.62
N GLU A 16 -5.28 9.75 5.16
CA GLU A 16 -5.73 11.13 5.02
C GLU A 16 -5.87 11.53 3.55
N MET A 17 -4.85 11.19 2.76
CA MET A 17 -4.83 11.44 1.32
C MET A 17 -5.89 10.60 0.60
N TYR A 18 -5.99 9.31 0.91
CA TYR A 18 -6.88 8.36 0.23
C TYR A 18 -8.36 8.69 0.47
N ALA A 19 -8.74 8.87 1.74
CA ALA A 19 -10.10 9.26 2.11
C ALA A 19 -10.46 10.64 1.53
N GLY A 20 -9.51 11.58 1.52
CA GLY A 20 -9.69 12.89 0.89
C GLY A 20 -10.01 12.80 -0.60
N GLN A 21 -9.35 11.91 -1.35
CA GLN A 21 -9.65 11.70 -2.77
C GLN A 21 -10.95 10.94 -3.00
N MET A 22 -11.29 9.95 -2.18
CA MET A 22 -12.57 9.22 -2.29
C MET A 22 -13.77 10.13 -2.00
N ARG A 23 -13.64 11.07 -1.06
CA ARG A 23 -14.65 12.11 -0.83
C ARG A 23 -14.85 13.05 -2.00
N LYS A 24 -13.81 13.33 -2.80
CA LYS A 24 -13.94 14.13 -4.04
C LYS A 24 -14.54 13.32 -5.18
N GLY A 25 -14.42 12.00 -5.13
CA GLY A 25 -14.73 11.10 -6.23
C GLY A 25 -13.73 11.23 -7.38
N LEU A 26 -13.83 10.30 -8.32
CA LEU A 26 -13.07 10.31 -9.57
C LEU A 26 -14.05 10.47 -10.70
N ARG A 27 -14.03 11.65 -11.34
CA ARG A 27 -14.99 12.16 -12.33
C ARG A 27 -15.60 11.08 -13.25
N ASN A 28 -14.78 10.16 -13.78
CA ASN A 28 -15.20 9.14 -14.74
C ASN A 28 -15.02 7.69 -14.24
N ARG A 29 -14.82 7.46 -12.94
CA ARG A 29 -14.48 6.13 -12.42
C ARG A 29 -15.23 5.73 -11.16
N PHE A 30 -15.33 6.62 -10.17
CA PHE A 30 -16.00 6.31 -8.91
C PHE A 30 -16.76 7.55 -8.40
N PRO A 31 -18.02 7.40 -7.97
CA PRO A 31 -18.73 8.49 -7.30
C PRO A 31 -18.04 8.84 -5.97
N PRO A 32 -18.19 10.09 -5.51
CA PRO A 32 -17.80 10.48 -4.16
C PRO A 32 -18.36 9.53 -3.10
N HIS A 33 -17.51 9.05 -2.21
CA HIS A 33 -17.96 8.25 -1.05
C HIS A 33 -16.97 8.40 0.11
N GLU A 34 -17.48 8.16 1.32
CA GLU A 34 -16.66 8.22 2.51
C GLU A 34 -15.98 6.87 2.79
N ILE A 35 -14.69 6.92 3.06
CA ILE A 35 -13.92 5.79 3.56
C ILE A 35 -13.65 6.04 5.03
N THR A 36 -14.23 5.20 5.89
CA THR A 36 -13.96 5.27 7.33
C THR A 36 -12.56 4.75 7.63
N ARG A 37 -11.98 5.23 8.73
CA ARG A 37 -10.66 4.78 9.17
C ARG A 37 -10.59 3.26 9.39
N PRO A 38 -11.55 2.60 10.06
CA PRO A 38 -11.53 1.16 10.22
C PRO A 38 -11.63 0.39 8.90
N ALA A 39 -12.42 0.88 7.92
CA ALA A 39 -12.51 0.25 6.61
C ALA A 39 -11.17 0.33 5.86
N PHE A 40 -10.50 1.48 5.92
CA PHE A 40 -9.16 1.62 5.39
C PHE A 40 -8.14 0.71 6.10
N ASP A 41 -8.16 0.66 7.43
CA ASP A 41 -7.22 -0.16 8.20
C ASP A 41 -7.41 -1.66 7.92
N HIS A 42 -8.65 -2.09 7.67
CA HIS A 42 -8.95 -3.44 7.19
C HIS A 42 -8.26 -3.71 5.84
N GLU A 43 -8.43 -2.81 4.87
CA GLU A 43 -7.83 -2.91 3.54
C GLU A 43 -6.29 -2.81 3.56
N ALA A 44 -5.74 -1.99 4.46
CA ALA A 44 -4.30 -1.87 4.71
C ALA A 44 -3.76 -3.03 5.57
N GLY A 45 -4.63 -3.84 6.17
CA GLY A 45 -4.30 -4.99 7.00
C GLY A 45 -3.81 -6.20 6.18
N PRO A 46 -3.35 -7.29 6.82
CA PRO A 46 -2.65 -8.40 6.17
C PRO A 46 -3.38 -9.06 4.99
N HIS A 47 -4.71 -9.00 4.97
CA HIS A 47 -5.55 -9.68 3.96
C HIS A 47 -6.22 -8.73 2.96
N GLY A 48 -6.08 -7.41 3.15
CA GLY A 48 -6.71 -6.41 2.29
C GLY A 48 -5.86 -6.02 1.07
N ALA A 49 -6.44 -5.23 0.16
CA ALA A 49 -5.82 -4.89 -1.12
C ALA A 49 -4.82 -3.71 -1.05
N ILE A 50 -4.91 -2.87 -0.01
CA ILE A 50 -4.09 -1.66 0.09
C ILE A 50 -2.72 -2.01 0.66
N PHE A 51 -1.67 -1.66 -0.09
CA PHE A 51 -0.29 -1.68 0.39
C PHE A 51 0.04 -0.34 1.06
N ALA A 52 -0.17 -0.27 2.37
CA ALA A 52 0.24 0.83 3.23
C ALA A 52 0.86 0.26 4.53
N GLY A 53 2.15 0.53 4.77
CA GLY A 53 2.87 -0.06 5.90
C GLY A 53 4.40 -0.04 5.74
N ASP A 54 5.07 -0.85 6.56
CA ASP A 54 6.52 -1.05 6.50
C ASP A 54 6.89 -2.20 5.55
N ALA A 55 8.20 -2.42 5.37
CA ALA A 55 8.72 -3.51 4.54
C ALA A 55 8.22 -4.87 5.01
N LYS A 56 8.21 -5.12 6.33
CA LYS A 56 7.81 -6.39 6.93
C LYS A 56 6.34 -6.72 6.62
N ALA A 57 5.44 -5.76 6.78
CA ALA A 57 4.03 -5.92 6.48
C ALA A 57 3.80 -6.16 4.98
N ALA A 58 4.53 -5.44 4.11
CA ALA A 58 4.47 -5.65 2.67
C ALA A 58 4.93 -7.06 2.27
N ILE A 59 6.07 -7.52 2.77
CA ILE A 59 6.61 -8.87 2.51
C ILE A 59 5.59 -9.94 2.93
N ALA A 60 5.09 -9.86 4.17
CA ALA A 60 4.13 -10.83 4.69
C ALA A 60 2.85 -10.88 3.83
N LYS A 61 2.32 -9.73 3.42
CA LYS A 61 1.15 -9.64 2.54
C LYS A 61 1.42 -10.25 1.16
N ILE A 62 2.58 -9.96 0.55
CA ILE A 62 2.95 -10.52 -0.76
C ILE A 62 3.10 -12.04 -0.69
N LEU A 63 3.78 -12.56 0.32
CA LEU A 63 3.96 -14.00 0.50
C LEU A 63 2.61 -14.71 0.75
N TYR A 64 1.74 -14.10 1.56
CA TYR A 64 0.37 -14.59 1.74
C TYR A 64 -0.39 -14.65 0.42
N GLN A 65 -0.41 -13.56 -0.35
CA GLN A 65 -1.10 -13.50 -1.65
C GLN A 65 -0.49 -14.45 -2.68
N LYS A 66 0.84 -14.61 -2.70
CA LYS A 66 1.54 -15.58 -3.55
C LYS A 66 1.11 -17.00 -3.22
N LYS A 67 1.05 -17.37 -1.93
CA LYS A 67 0.58 -18.70 -1.49
C LYS A 67 -0.89 -18.93 -1.82
N LEU A 68 -1.72 -17.92 -1.63
CA LEU A 68 -3.17 -18.01 -1.85
C LEU A 68 -3.56 -18.08 -3.33
N LEU A 69 -2.88 -17.31 -4.18
CA LEU A 69 -3.29 -17.09 -5.57
C LEU A 69 -2.31 -17.66 -6.61
N GLY A 70 -1.17 -18.22 -6.18
CA GLY A 70 -0.15 -18.76 -7.10
C GLY A 70 0.54 -17.69 -7.94
N LEU A 71 0.83 -16.51 -7.37
CA LEU A 71 1.37 -15.37 -8.12
C LEU A 71 2.86 -15.54 -8.48
N ASP A 72 3.19 -15.29 -9.74
CA ASP A 72 4.57 -15.18 -10.24
C ASP A 72 5.04 -13.75 -10.46
N ARG A 73 4.10 -12.79 -10.44
CA ARG A 73 4.37 -11.35 -10.59
C ARG A 73 3.44 -10.54 -9.71
N ILE A 74 3.98 -9.48 -9.11
CA ILE A 74 3.20 -8.43 -8.46
C ILE A 74 3.55 -7.08 -9.07
N MET A 75 2.55 -6.22 -9.22
CA MET A 75 2.70 -4.82 -9.61
C MET A 75 2.02 -3.97 -8.54
N LEU A 76 2.76 -3.03 -7.96
CA LEU A 76 2.24 -2.14 -6.94
C LEU A 76 2.13 -0.73 -7.49
N GLN A 77 0.90 -0.19 -7.47
CA GLN A 77 0.71 1.24 -7.70
C GLN A 77 1.09 1.98 -6.42
N LEU A 78 2.28 2.58 -6.43
CA LEU A 78 2.71 3.54 -5.43
C LEU A 78 2.28 4.94 -5.86
N ASP A 79 1.92 5.77 -4.90
CA ASP A 79 1.47 7.14 -5.14
C ASP A 79 0.27 7.26 -6.10
N TRP A 80 -0.93 6.98 -5.58
CA TRP A 80 -2.15 7.21 -6.34
C TRP A 80 -2.68 8.66 -6.23
N ILE A 81 -2.22 9.41 -5.23
CA ILE A 81 -2.89 10.62 -4.75
C ILE A 81 -2.00 11.87 -4.84
N GLY A 82 -0.72 11.72 -5.15
CA GLY A 82 0.28 12.78 -5.19
C GLY A 82 1.08 12.90 -3.90
N LEU A 83 1.67 11.81 -3.42
CA LEU A 83 2.63 11.79 -2.32
C LEU A 83 3.79 12.75 -2.61
N PRO A 84 4.31 13.47 -1.60
CA PRO A 84 5.53 14.23 -1.75
C PRO A 84 6.67 13.35 -2.29
N TYR A 85 7.45 13.87 -3.24
CA TYR A 85 8.51 13.09 -3.93
C TYR A 85 9.43 12.31 -2.99
N ARG A 86 9.83 12.90 -1.85
CA ARG A 86 10.67 12.22 -0.86
C ARG A 86 10.03 10.93 -0.30
N LYS A 87 8.72 10.94 -0.08
CA LYS A 87 7.96 9.79 0.43
C LYS A 87 7.83 8.71 -0.65
N LEU A 88 7.45 9.09 -1.87
CA LEU A 88 7.41 8.16 -3.00
C LEU A 88 8.78 7.52 -3.25
N LYS A 89 9.86 8.33 -3.26
CA LYS A 89 11.24 7.82 -3.40
C LYS A 89 11.57 6.80 -2.31
N ARG A 90 11.27 7.08 -1.04
CA ARG A 90 11.50 6.12 0.06
C ARG A 90 10.67 4.85 -0.12
N SER A 91 9.41 4.96 -0.54
CA SER A 91 8.59 3.77 -0.82
C SER A 91 9.17 2.89 -1.92
N VAL A 92 9.72 3.50 -2.99
CA VAL A 92 10.38 2.77 -4.08
C VAL A 92 11.68 2.11 -3.60
N GLU A 93 12.47 2.77 -2.74
CA GLU A 93 13.66 2.18 -2.13
C GLU A 93 13.32 0.97 -1.28
N ILE A 94 12.32 1.08 -0.38
CA ILE A 94 11.86 -0.05 0.44
C ILE A 94 11.40 -1.20 -0.45
N LEU A 95 10.63 -0.91 -1.50
CA LEU A 95 10.16 -1.94 -2.43
C LEU A 95 11.32 -2.64 -3.14
N GLY A 96 12.31 -1.88 -3.63
CA GLY A 96 13.41 -2.40 -4.44
C GLY A 96 14.54 -3.05 -3.63
N MET A 97 14.84 -2.53 -2.44
CA MET A 97 16.01 -2.90 -1.64
C MET A 97 15.67 -3.85 -0.50
N GLU A 98 14.43 -3.82 0.02
CA GLU A 98 14.04 -4.62 1.19
C GLU A 98 13.01 -5.69 0.79
N VAL A 99 11.89 -5.27 0.18
CA VAL A 99 10.77 -6.16 -0.13
C VAL A 99 11.09 -7.14 -1.26
N ALA A 100 11.53 -6.63 -2.42
CA ALA A 100 11.78 -7.47 -3.58
C ALA A 100 12.85 -8.56 -3.35
N PRO A 101 14.00 -8.27 -2.71
CA PRO A 101 14.98 -9.31 -2.38
C PRO A 101 14.43 -10.34 -1.39
N ALA A 102 13.73 -9.91 -0.34
CA ALA A 102 13.15 -10.83 0.66
C ALA A 102 12.13 -11.80 0.05
N VAL A 103 11.23 -11.30 -0.80
CA VAL A 103 10.22 -12.13 -1.48
C VAL A 103 10.87 -13.11 -2.47
N ARG A 104 11.92 -12.70 -3.19
CA ARG A 104 12.60 -13.57 -4.17
C ARG A 104 13.44 -14.66 -3.53
N ASN A 105 14.05 -14.38 -2.39
CA ASN A 105 14.89 -15.34 -1.66
C ASN A 105 14.07 -16.34 -0.84
N GLY A 106 12.74 -16.29 -0.90
CA GLY A 106 11.85 -17.24 -0.24
C GLY A 106 11.89 -17.15 1.28
N ALA A 107 11.99 -15.93 1.83
CA ALA A 107 11.80 -15.69 3.26
C ALA A 107 10.50 -16.31 3.79
#